data_AF-A0A7W1N310-F1
#
_entry.id   AF-A0A7W1N310-F1
#
_cell.length_a   1.000
_cell.length_b   1.000
_cell.length_c   1.000
_cell.angle_alpha   90.00
_cell.angle_beta   90.00
_cell.angle_gamma   90.00
#
_symmetry.space_group_name_H-M   'P 1'
#
loop_
_entity.id
_entity.type
_entity.pdbx_description
1 polymer ?
#
loop_
_entity_poly.entity_id
_entity_poly.type
_entity_poly.pdbx_seq_one_letter_code
_entity_poly.pdbx_strand_id
1 'polypeptide(L)' 'MDERGILFTIEDDLSDAWVEEFAARGVRAIEDLLAKHLAFLSFLDES' A
#
# COMPACT_ATOMS: atom_id res chain seq x y z
N MET A 1 3.90 24.00 -32.20
CA MET A 1 4.19 24.30 -30.79
C MET A 1 2.92 24.90 -30.23
N ASP A 2 2.04 24.07 -29.66
CA ASP A 2 0.81 24.54 -29.01
C ASP A 2 1.18 24.76 -27.53
N GLU A 3 1.03 26.00 -27.04
CA GLU A 3 1.43 26.52 -25.72
C GLU A 3 0.57 26.00 -24.55
N ARG A 4 0.04 24.77 -24.66
CA ARG A 4 -0.63 24.09 -23.55
C ARG A 4 0.24 22.93 -23.14
N GLY A 5 1.08 23.19 -22.13
CA GLY A 5 2.01 22.23 -21.53
C GLY A 5 1.37 20.85 -21.39
N ILE A 6 2.18 19.83 -21.68
CA ILE A 6 1.87 18.40 -21.66
C ILE A 6 0.71 18.11 -20.69
N LEU A 7 -0.44 17.70 -21.23
CA LEU A 7 -1.57 17.25 -20.43
C LEU A 7 -1.13 15.97 -19.70
N PHE A 8 -0.73 16.13 -18.45
CA PHE A 8 -0.35 15.03 -17.59
C PHE A 8 -1.61 14.49 -16.91
N THR A 9 -1.96 13.26 -17.25
CA THR A 9 -3.11 12.54 -16.74
C THR A 9 -2.68 11.66 -15.57
N ILE A 10 -3.63 11.31 -14.69
CA ILE A 10 -3.36 10.38 -13.59
C ILE A 10 -2.89 9.02 -14.15
N GLU A 11 -3.38 8.62 -15.32
CA GLU A 11 -2.94 7.42 -16.03
C GLU A 11 -1.44 7.45 -16.38
N ASP A 12 -0.83 8.63 -16.55
CA ASP A 12 0.61 8.76 -16.83
C ASP A 12 1.50 8.44 -15.60
N ASP A 13 0.95 8.57 -14.39
CA ASP A 13 1.63 8.24 -13.12
C ASP A 13 1.36 6.78 -12.68
N LEU A 14 0.33 6.15 -13.24
CA LEU A 14 -0.07 4.80 -12.88
C LEU A 14 0.70 3.80 -13.75
N SER A 15 1.57 3.00 -13.13
CA SER A 15 2.15 1.85 -13.81
C SER A 15 1.05 0.84 -14.17
N ASP A 16 1.28 0.02 -15.20
CA ASP A 16 0.38 -1.09 -15.57
C ASP A 16 0.11 -2.06 -14.39
N ALA A 17 0.99 -2.04 -13.38
CA ALA A 17 0.91 -2.87 -12.18
C ALA A 17 0.51 -2.09 -10.91
N TRP A 18 0.08 -0.83 -11.04
CA TRP A 18 -0.16 0.03 -9.88
C TRP A 18 -1.21 -0.54 -8.93
N VAL A 19 -2.27 -1.17 -9.47
CA VAL A 19 -3.34 -1.75 -8.66
C VAL A 19 -2.81 -2.93 -7.85
N GLU A 20 -2.00 -3.79 -8.47
CA GLU A 20 -1.35 -4.94 -7.86
C GLU A 20 -0.36 -4.50 -6.78
N GLU A 21 0.44 -3.47 -7.05
CA GLU A 21 1.38 -2.88 -6.09
C GLU A 21 0.65 -2.24 -4.90
N PHE A 22 -0.43 -1.51 -5.16
CA PHE A 22 -1.25 -0.90 -4.13
C PHE A 22 -1.89 -1.97 -3.24
N ALA A 23 -2.46 -3.02 -3.83
CA ALA A 23 -3.05 -4.13 -3.11
C ALA A 23 -2.00 -4.87 -2.26
N ALA A 24 -0.84 -5.20 -2.83
CA ALA A 24 0.25 -5.86 -2.12
C ALA A 24 0.74 -5.05 -0.91
N ARG A 25 0.88 -3.73 -1.08
CA ARG A 25 1.23 -2.81 0.03
C ARG A 25 0.17 -2.79 1.11
N GLY A 26 -1.11 -2.74 0.73
CA GLY A 26 -2.23 -2.77 1.67
C GLY A 26 -2.27 -4.05 2.49
N VAL A 27 -2.14 -5.21 1.84
CA VAL A 27 -2.10 -6.53 2.51
C VAL A 27 -0.95 -6.57 3.51
N ARG A 28 0.26 -6.18 3.10
CA ARG A 28 1.42 -6.20 3.99
C ARG A 28 1.26 -5.32 5.22
N ALA A 29 0.66 -4.14 5.07
CA ALA A 29 0.39 -3.25 6.19
C ALA A 29 -0.60 -3.86 7.20
N ILE A 30 -1.60 -4.61 6.72
CA ILE A 30 -2.54 -5.35 7.57
C ILE A 30 -1.84 -6.50 8.28
N GLU A 31 -1.03 -7.28 7.58
CA GLU A 31 -0.24 -8.37 8.15
C GLU A 31 0.69 -7.88 9.26
N ASP A 32 1.40 -6.77 9.04
CA ASP A 32 2.28 -6.15 10.05
C ASP A 32 1.51 -5.70 11.31
N LEU A 33 0.29 -5.17 11.13
CA LEU A 33 -0.58 -4.78 12.24
C LEU A 33 -1.05 -6.01 13.03
N LEU A 34 -1.49 -7.05 12.34
CA LEU A 34 -1.95 -8.30 12.95
C LEU A 34 -0.82 -9.01 13.69
N ALA A 35 0.39 -9.03 13.15
CA ALA A 35 1.56 -9.60 13.80
C ALA A 35 1.88 -8.91 15.13
N LYS A 36 1.82 -7.57 15.16
CA LYS A 36 1.99 -6.80 16.42
C LYS A 36 0.90 -7.12 17.44
N HIS A 37 -0.35 -7.19 16.98
CA HIS A 37 -1.47 -7.51 17.86
C HIS A 37 -1.34 -8.92 18.44
N LEU A 38 -0.98 -9.90 17.61
CA LEU A 38 -0.74 -11.27 18.04
C LEU A 38 0.39 -11.33 19.09
N ALA A 39 1.52 -10.66 18.84
CA ALA A 39 2.63 -10.63 19.79
C ALA A 39 2.22 -10.06 21.16
N PHE A 40 1.38 -9.03 21.17
CA PHE A 40 0.83 -8.47 22.41
C PHE A 40 -0.10 -9.45 23.13
N LEU A 41 -1.00 -10.13 22.40
CA LEU A 41 -1.89 -11.14 22.98
C LEU A 41 -1.10 -12.31 23.57
N SER A 42 -0.10 -12.82 22.84
CA SER A 42 0.76 -13.91 23.33
C SER A 42 1.51 -13.53 24.61
N PHE A 43 2.00 -12.29 24.72
CA PHE A 43 2.62 -11.79 25.95
C PHE A 43 1.65 -11.80 27.15
N LEU A 44 0.39 -11.43 26.93
CA LEU A 44 -0.63 -11.44 27.98
C LEU A 44 -1.03 -12.86 28.39
N ASP A 45 -1.13 -13.79 27.44
CA ASP A 45 -1.48 -15.18 27.71
C ASP A 45 -0.37 -15.93 28.50
N GLU A 46 0.88 -15.48 28.37
CA GLU A 46 2.05 -16.03 29.08
C GLU A 46 2.30 -15.40 30.47
N SER A 47 1.49 -14.42 30.89
CA SER A 47 1.62 -13.67 32.16
C SER A 47 0.67 -14.17 33.26
#